data_AF-A0A3A6NIM0-F1
#
_entry.id   AF-A0A3A6NIM0-F1
#
_cell.length_a   1.000
_cell.length_b   1.000
_cell.length_c   1.000
_cell.angle_alpha   90.00
_cell.angle_beta   90.00
_cell.angle_gamma   90.00
#
_symmetry.space_group_name_H-M   'P 1'
#
loop_
_entity.id
_entity.type
_entity.pdbx_description
1 polymer ?
#
loop_
_entity_poly.entity_id
_entity_poly.type
_entity_poly.pdbx_seq_one_letter_code
_entity_poly.pdbx_strand_id
1 'polypeptide(L)'
;MMKQRIIAAMPLISLTLFLGVGIFYQEWEKAAGFFLLIPLSWIVFSKHPLRRLSDFMIIIALGVFLWIGITFEVWHPTWLVFLSIPLVDVIADKKLTPRRLVFIAILGVYILLGVLFDEWNRAWIVLFFIPIINTIFFPNKTFKNMTREPIGERFRRYVINEERDEEN
;
A
#
# COMPACT_ATOMS: atom_id res chain seq x y z
N MET A 1 -14.31 17.12 -13.15
CA MET A 1 -13.33 18.06 -13.72
C MET A 1 -12.58 18.90 -12.68
N MET A 2 -13.23 19.66 -11.77
CA MET A 2 -12.50 20.53 -10.81
C MET A 2 -11.51 19.79 -9.87
N LYS A 3 -11.89 18.61 -9.37
CA LYS A 3 -11.05 17.81 -8.45
C LYS A 3 -9.69 17.42 -9.07
N GLN A 4 -9.66 17.06 -10.35
CA GLN A 4 -8.42 16.67 -11.05
C GLN A 4 -7.49 17.86 -11.29
N ARG A 5 -8.05 19.04 -11.57
CA ARG A 5 -7.27 20.29 -11.71
C ARG A 5 -6.58 20.66 -10.40
N ILE A 6 -7.28 20.48 -9.28
CA ILE A 6 -6.73 20.71 -7.94
C ILE A 6 -5.59 19.72 -7.65
N ILE A 7 -5.78 18.42 -7.89
CA ILE A 7 -4.73 17.41 -7.67
C ILE A 7 -3.48 17.72 -8.51
N ALA A 8 -3.65 18.10 -9.79
CA ALA A 8 -2.54 18.44 -10.67
C ALA A 8 -1.78 19.71 -10.24
N ALA A 9 -2.45 20.64 -9.56
CA ALA A 9 -1.83 21.87 -9.07
C ALA A 9 -1.09 21.70 -7.73
N MET A 10 -1.29 20.59 -7.01
CA MET A 10 -0.72 20.39 -5.67
C MET A 10 0.80 20.40 -5.58
N PRO A 11 1.56 19.82 -6.52
CA PRO A 11 3.01 19.94 -6.51
C PRO A 11 3.47 21.41 -6.58
N LEU A 12 2.80 22.22 -7.40
CA LEU A 12 3.09 23.64 -7.52
C LEU A 12 2.72 24.41 -6.24
N ILE A 13 1.54 24.14 -5.67
CA ILE A 13 1.08 24.79 -4.42
C ILE A 13 2.03 24.44 -3.26
N SER A 14 2.38 23.16 -3.13
CA SER A 14 3.33 22.67 -2.14
C SER A 14 4.69 23.34 -2.28
N LEU A 15 5.21 23.46 -3.51
CA LEU A 15 6.49 24.11 -3.78
C LEU A 15 6.46 25.59 -3.37
N THR A 16 5.40 26.31 -3.73
CA THR A 16 5.24 27.72 -3.40
C THR A 16 5.19 27.94 -1.88
N LEU A 17 4.48 27.09 -1.15
CA LEU A 17 4.44 27.15 0.33
C LEU A 17 5.79 26.79 0.96
N PHE A 18 6.46 25.76 0.44
CA PHE A 18 7.80 25.37 0.88
C PHE A 18 8.80 26.52 0.73
N LEU A 19 8.86 27.12 -0.45
CA LEU A 19 9.76 28.24 -0.74
C LEU A 19 9.37 29.48 0.06
N GLY A 20 8.09 29.79 0.20
CA GLY A 20 7.62 30.91 1.01
C GLY A 20 8.08 30.77 2.46
N VAL A 21 7.79 29.64 3.11
CA VAL A 21 8.18 29.45 4.50
C VAL A 21 9.70 29.34 4.67
N GLY A 22 10.39 28.66 3.76
CA GLY A 22 11.84 28.56 3.76
C GLY A 22 12.56 29.90 3.60
N ILE A 23 12.04 30.80 2.76
CA ILE A 23 12.67 32.12 2.51
C ILE A 23 12.31 33.12 3.61
N PHE A 24 11.04 33.24 4.00
CA PHE A 24 10.59 34.26 4.95
C PHE A 24 10.91 33.92 6.41
N TYR A 25 10.84 32.65 6.78
CA TYR A 25 10.99 32.21 8.18
C TYR A 25 12.28 31.41 8.41
N GLN A 26 13.03 31.07 7.36
CA GLN A 26 14.23 30.21 7.43
C GLN A 26 13.99 28.82 8.04
N GLU A 27 12.73 28.38 8.13
CA GLU A 27 12.35 27.09 8.72
C GLU A 27 12.18 25.99 7.68
N TRP A 28 13.28 25.63 6.99
CA TRP A 28 13.28 24.63 5.90
C TRP A 28 12.76 23.25 6.33
N GLU A 29 13.05 22.84 7.56
CA GLU A 29 12.63 21.55 8.12
C GLU A 29 11.11 21.48 8.28
N LYS A 30 10.49 22.54 8.80
CA LYS A 30 9.03 22.59 8.96
C LYS A 30 8.33 22.81 7.62
N ALA A 31 8.94 23.61 6.74
CA ALA A 31 8.45 23.84 5.38
C ALA A 31 8.39 22.54 4.57
N ALA A 32 9.31 21.59 4.78
CA ALA A 32 9.29 20.30 4.09
C ALA A 32 7.97 19.53 4.32
N GLY A 33 7.27 19.79 5.43
CA GLY A 33 5.94 19.25 5.71
C GLY A 33 4.90 19.58 4.64
N PHE A 34 5.04 20.68 3.89
CA PHE A 34 4.10 21.02 2.81
C PHE A 34 4.12 20.02 1.65
N PHE A 35 5.21 19.29 1.43
CA PHE A 35 5.27 18.23 0.41
C PHE A 35 4.30 17.07 0.69
N LEU A 36 3.86 16.90 1.94
CA LEU A 36 2.82 15.93 2.29
C LEU A 36 1.46 16.27 1.65
N LEU A 37 1.23 17.51 1.20
CA LEU A 37 0.01 17.89 0.49
C LEU A 37 -0.16 17.14 -0.85
N ILE A 38 0.94 16.70 -1.47
CA ILE A 38 0.91 15.96 -2.73
C ILE A 38 0.22 14.60 -2.55
N PRO A 39 0.71 13.69 -1.67
CA PRO A 39 0.02 12.44 -1.39
C PRO A 39 -1.33 12.66 -0.69
N LEU A 40 -1.46 13.65 0.21
CA LEU A 40 -2.74 13.92 0.88
C LEU A 40 -3.84 14.33 -0.10
N SER A 41 -3.54 15.18 -1.09
CA SER A 41 -4.56 15.63 -2.03
C SER A 41 -5.08 14.49 -2.91
N TRP A 42 -4.19 13.58 -3.32
CA TRP A 42 -4.57 12.37 -4.04
C TRP A 42 -5.50 11.46 -3.21
N ILE A 43 -5.35 11.46 -1.89
CA ILE A 43 -6.17 10.69 -0.96
C ILE A 43 -7.52 11.36 -0.74
N VAL A 44 -7.55 12.66 -0.44
CA VAL A 44 -8.78 13.42 -0.09
C VAL A 44 -9.74 13.54 -1.27
N PHE A 45 -9.23 13.70 -2.49
CA PHE A 45 -10.08 13.91 -3.68
C PHE A 45 -10.41 12.62 -4.45
N SER A 46 -9.98 11.46 -3.96
CA SER A 46 -10.35 10.15 -4.50
C SER A 46 -11.87 9.90 -4.36
N LYS A 47 -12.49 9.31 -5.40
CA LYS A 47 -13.95 9.05 -5.44
C LYS A 47 -14.44 8.05 -4.36
N HIS A 48 -13.54 7.31 -3.71
CA HIS A 48 -13.89 6.32 -2.67
C HIS A 48 -12.95 6.39 -1.45
N PRO A 49 -13.11 7.39 -0.56
CA PRO A 49 -12.22 7.58 0.59
C PRO A 49 -12.28 6.40 1.58
N LEU A 50 -13.45 5.79 1.75
CA LEU A 50 -13.65 4.64 2.66
C LEU A 50 -13.17 3.30 2.09
N ARG A 51 -13.16 3.15 0.76
CA ARG A 51 -12.68 1.91 0.11
C ARG A 51 -11.15 1.84 0.04
N ARG A 52 -10.47 2.91 0.46
CA ARG A 52 -9.02 3.04 0.69
C ARG A 52 -8.65 3.07 2.18
N LEU A 53 -9.49 2.54 3.08
CA LEU A 53 -9.11 2.41 4.49
C LEU A 53 -7.82 1.57 4.66
N SER A 54 -7.54 0.65 3.73
CA SER A 54 -6.24 -0.06 3.64
C SER A 54 -5.05 0.88 3.44
N ASP A 55 -5.23 1.99 2.72
CA ASP A 55 -4.17 2.97 2.48
C ASP A 55 -3.93 3.83 3.72
N PHE A 56 -4.98 4.09 4.52
CA PHE A 56 -4.86 4.72 5.84
C PHE A 56 -4.17 3.81 6.86
N MET A 57 -4.35 2.49 6.75
CA MET A 57 -3.70 1.54 7.64
C MET A 57 -2.18 1.63 7.58
N ILE A 58 -1.58 2.02 6.45
CA ILE A 58 -0.13 2.25 6.34
C ILE A 58 0.30 3.44 7.23
N ILE A 59 -0.43 4.55 7.17
CA ILE A 59 -0.11 5.76 7.95
C ILE A 59 -0.34 5.50 9.44
N ILE A 60 -1.44 4.82 9.79
CA ILE A 60 -1.76 4.44 11.17
C ILE A 60 -0.71 3.47 11.71
N ALA A 61 -0.34 2.44 10.93
CA ALA A 61 0.68 1.47 11.31
C ALA A 61 2.04 2.15 11.52
N LEU A 62 2.41 3.09 10.64
CA LEU A 62 3.64 3.87 10.79
C LEU A 62 3.62 4.74 12.05
N GLY A 63 2.50 5.43 12.31
CA GLY A 63 2.34 6.25 13.50
C GLY A 63 2.44 5.43 14.80
N VAL A 64 1.77 4.27 14.84
CA VAL A 64 1.85 3.34 15.98
C VAL A 64 3.26 2.76 16.13
N PHE A 65 3.91 2.40 15.01
CA PHE A 65 5.28 1.88 15.02
C PHE A 65 6.26 2.90 15.58
N LEU A 66 6.20 4.15 15.12
CA LEU A 66 7.06 5.23 15.62
C LEU A 66 6.75 5.56 17.08
N TRP A 67 5.48 5.62 17.46
CA TRP A 67 5.07 5.87 18.83
C TRP A 67 5.63 4.83 19.80
N ILE A 68 5.49 3.54 19.47
CA ILE A 68 5.99 2.45 20.31
C ILE A 68 7.52 2.41 20.30
N GLY A 69 8.15 2.58 19.14
CA GLY A 69 9.61 2.58 18.99
C GLY A 69 10.28 3.72 19.77
N ILE A 70 9.68 4.90 19.82
CA ILE A 70 10.21 6.05 20.57
C ILE A 70 9.92 5.93 22.07
N THR A 71 8.71 5.47 22.45
CA THR A 71 8.30 5.43 23.87
C THR A 71 8.92 4.25 24.63
N PHE A 72 9.04 3.09 23.98
CA PHE A 72 9.46 1.85 24.62
C PHE A 72 10.84 1.37 24.14
N GLU A 73 11.48 2.06 23.17
CA GLU A 73 12.75 1.65 22.54
C GLU A 73 12.74 0.25 21.90
N VAL A 74 11.53 -0.30 21.73
CA VAL A 74 11.29 -1.63 21.20
C VAL A 74 10.92 -1.49 19.73
N TRP A 75 11.85 -1.81 18.84
CA TRP A 75 11.67 -1.71 17.38
C TRP A 75 11.37 -3.07 16.73
N HIS A 76 11.91 -4.15 17.30
CA HIS A 76 11.99 -5.47 16.68
C HIS A 76 10.75 -6.37 16.79
N PRO A 77 9.83 -6.23 17.75
CA PRO A 77 8.51 -6.84 17.66
C PRO A 77 7.47 -5.86 17.10
N THR A 78 7.76 -4.56 17.11
CA THR A 78 6.80 -3.51 16.74
C THR A 78 6.49 -3.49 15.25
N TRP A 79 7.38 -3.97 14.39
CA TRP A 79 7.09 -4.10 12.95
C TRP A 79 5.96 -5.09 12.63
N LEU A 80 5.54 -5.93 13.59
CA LEU A 80 4.30 -6.73 13.50
C LEU A 80 3.08 -5.87 13.17
N VAL A 81 3.08 -4.60 13.56
CA VAL A 81 2.00 -3.66 13.26
C VAL A 81 1.80 -3.53 11.74
N PHE A 82 2.85 -3.63 10.93
CA PHE A 82 2.72 -3.60 9.46
C PHE A 82 2.08 -4.86 8.88
N LEU A 83 2.21 -6.00 9.56
CA LEU A 83 1.53 -7.25 9.17
C LEU A 83 0.02 -7.21 9.44
N SER A 84 -0.45 -6.25 10.25
CA SER A 84 -1.89 -6.02 10.43
C SER A 84 -2.58 -5.59 9.13
N ILE A 85 -1.87 -4.90 8.22
CA ILE A 85 -2.42 -4.39 6.96
C ILE A 85 -2.94 -5.55 6.08
N PRO A 86 -2.11 -6.54 5.69
CA PRO A 86 -2.59 -7.70 4.95
C PRO A 86 -3.52 -8.60 5.79
N LEU A 87 -3.37 -8.63 7.12
CA LEU A 87 -4.24 -9.41 7.98
C LEU A 87 -5.69 -8.89 7.99
N VAL A 88 -5.87 -7.56 8.02
CA VAL A 88 -7.19 -6.93 7.92
C VAL A 88 -7.85 -7.25 6.58
N ASP A 89 -7.10 -7.26 5.47
CA ASP A 89 -7.63 -7.65 4.15
C ASP A 89 -8.10 -9.12 4.15
N VAL A 90 -7.36 -10.01 4.80
CA VAL A 90 -7.73 -11.42 4.95
C VAL A 90 -9.00 -11.59 5.78
N ILE A 91 -9.15 -10.82 6.86
CA ILE A 91 -10.30 -10.90 7.79
C ILE A 91 -11.56 -10.27 7.19
N ALA A 92 -11.41 -9.14 6.48
CA ALA A 92 -12.54 -8.40 5.91
C ALA A 92 -13.28 -9.20 4.83
N ASP A 93 -12.59 -10.10 4.15
CA ASP A 93 -13.18 -10.94 3.13
C ASP A 93 -13.73 -12.25 3.70
N LYS A 94 -15.01 -12.53 3.43
CA LYS A 94 -15.69 -13.77 3.85
C LYS A 94 -15.18 -15.05 3.16
N LYS A 95 -14.32 -14.94 2.13
CA LYS A 95 -13.84 -16.09 1.35
C LYS A 95 -12.42 -16.47 1.73
N LEU A 96 -12.27 -17.65 2.33
CA LEU A 96 -10.98 -18.28 2.59
C LEU A 96 -10.43 -18.89 1.30
N THR A 97 -9.52 -18.18 0.66
CA THR A 97 -8.76 -18.74 -0.48
C THR A 97 -7.53 -19.48 0.03
N PRO A 98 -7.08 -20.55 -0.66
CA PRO A 98 -5.86 -21.29 -0.28
C PRO A 98 -4.62 -20.38 -0.12
N ARG A 99 -4.53 -19.34 -0.96
CA ARG A 99 -3.52 -18.28 -0.90
C ARG A 99 -3.46 -17.56 0.45
N ARG A 100 -4.62 -17.30 1.05
CA ARG A 100 -4.74 -16.65 2.36
C ARG A 100 -4.44 -17.61 3.50
N LEU A 101 -4.79 -18.89 3.37
CA LEU A 101 -4.43 -19.90 4.36
C LEU A 101 -2.90 -20.03 4.49
N VAL A 102 -2.18 -20.02 3.35
CA VAL A 102 -0.71 -19.99 3.34
C VAL A 102 -0.18 -18.76 4.07
N PHE A 103 -0.76 -17.58 3.82
CA PHE A 103 -0.39 -16.35 4.53
C PHE A 103 -0.57 -16.48 6.05
N ILE A 104 -1.75 -16.93 6.52
CA ILE A 104 -2.04 -17.10 7.95
C ILE A 104 -1.10 -18.14 8.59
N ALA A 105 -0.84 -19.25 7.90
CA ALA A 105 0.02 -20.31 8.41
C ALA A 105 1.47 -19.82 8.60
N ILE A 106 2.03 -19.14 7.60
CA ILE A 106 3.40 -18.60 7.66
C ILE A 106 3.49 -17.49 8.70
N LEU A 107 2.48 -16.64 8.81
CA LEU A 107 2.40 -15.61 9.85
C LEU A 107 2.39 -16.24 11.26
N GLY A 108 1.62 -17.32 11.45
CA GLY A 108 1.59 -18.08 12.70
C GLY A 108 2.95 -18.69 13.06
N VAL A 109 3.63 -19.29 12.09
CA VAL A 109 5.00 -19.83 12.27
C VAL A 109 5.98 -18.70 12.65
N TYR A 110 5.89 -17.56 11.98
CA TYR A 110 6.74 -16.41 12.25
C TYR A 110 6.52 -15.87 13.68
N ILE A 111 5.27 -15.72 14.14
CA ILE A 111 4.96 -15.31 15.51
C ILE A 111 5.45 -16.36 16.52
N LEU A 112 5.26 -17.65 16.23
CA LEU A 112 5.71 -18.74 17.09
C LEU A 112 7.24 -18.73 17.27
N LEU A 113 7.98 -18.51 16.18
CA LEU A 113 9.44 -18.41 16.23
C LEU A 113 9.90 -17.16 16.99
N GLY A 114 9.23 -16.03 16.79
CA GLY A 114 9.50 -14.80 17.53
C GLY A 114 9.27 -14.96 19.03
N VAL A 115 8.19 -15.60 19.45
CA VAL A 115 7.86 -15.77 20.87
C VAL A 115 8.72 -16.84 21.55
N LEU A 116 9.02 -17.96 20.87
CA LEU A 116 9.78 -19.07 21.48
C LEU A 116 11.30 -18.80 21.53
N PHE A 117 11.84 -18.13 20.53
CA PHE A 117 13.29 -17.95 20.39
C PHE A 117 13.74 -16.50 20.60
N ASP A 118 12.81 -15.54 20.70
CA ASP A 118 13.08 -14.08 20.73
C ASP A 118 13.84 -13.56 19.49
N GLU A 119 13.88 -14.37 18.43
CA GLU A 119 14.68 -14.14 17.22
C GLU A 119 13.88 -13.43 16.12
N TRP A 120 13.19 -12.34 16.47
CA TRP A 120 12.39 -11.54 15.54
C TRP A 120 13.18 -11.05 14.33
N ASN A 121 14.47 -10.75 14.54
CA ASN A 121 15.40 -10.25 13.51
C ASN A 121 15.84 -11.31 12.50
N ARG A 122 15.76 -12.60 12.81
CA ARG A 122 16.05 -13.67 11.83
C ARG A 122 14.79 -14.32 11.29
N ALA A 123 13.73 -14.36 12.10
CA ALA A 123 12.46 -14.98 11.74
C ALA A 123 11.76 -14.28 10.55
N TRP A 124 12.02 -13.00 10.27
CA TRP A 124 11.40 -12.29 9.13
C TRP A 124 11.65 -12.96 7.78
N ILE A 125 12.74 -13.72 7.62
CA ILE A 125 13.05 -14.48 6.40
C ILE A 125 11.89 -15.44 6.04
N VAL A 126 11.17 -15.94 7.05
CA VAL A 126 10.02 -16.85 6.87
C VAL A 126 8.89 -16.18 6.07
N LEU A 127 8.74 -14.85 6.15
CA LEU A 127 7.69 -14.13 5.41
C LEU A 127 7.92 -14.14 3.89
N PHE A 128 9.17 -14.26 3.41
CA PHE A 128 9.46 -14.39 1.98
C PHE A 128 8.92 -15.70 1.38
N PHE A 129 8.60 -16.70 2.19
CA PHE A 129 7.97 -17.91 1.70
C PHE A 129 6.53 -17.68 1.24
N ILE A 130 5.86 -16.61 1.71
CA ILE A 130 4.49 -16.27 1.28
C ILE A 130 4.41 -16.10 -0.24
N PRO A 131 5.16 -15.20 -0.90
CA PRO A 131 5.10 -15.04 -2.34
C PRO A 131 5.63 -16.27 -3.10
N ILE A 132 6.65 -16.97 -2.57
CA ILE A 132 7.22 -18.16 -3.21
C ILE A 132 6.17 -19.27 -3.30
N ILE A 133 5.57 -19.64 -2.16
CA ILE A 133 4.55 -20.68 -2.09
C ILE A 133 3.32 -20.26 -2.90
N ASN A 134 2.88 -19.00 -2.79
CA ASN A 134 1.75 -18.53 -3.58
C ASN A 134 1.96 -18.60 -5.09
N THR A 135 3.18 -18.32 -5.55
CA THR A 135 3.48 -18.32 -6.98
C THR A 135 3.56 -19.73 -7.54
N ILE A 136 4.18 -20.65 -6.79
CA ILE A 136 4.36 -22.05 -7.21
C ILE A 136 3.03 -22.81 -7.19
N PHE A 137 2.27 -22.73 -6.10
CA PHE A 137 1.06 -23.53 -5.90
C PHE A 137 -0.20 -22.87 -6.47
N PHE A 138 -0.21 -21.54 -6.60
CA PHE A 138 -1.38 -20.79 -7.09
C PHE A 138 -1.00 -19.84 -8.24
N PRO A 139 -0.54 -20.37 -9.38
CA PRO A 139 -0.21 -19.55 -10.54
C PRO A 139 -1.42 -18.72 -10.98
N ASN A 140 -1.19 -17.42 -11.22
CA ASN A 140 -2.26 -16.49 -11.55
C ASN A 140 -2.90 -16.87 -12.90
N LYS A 141 -4.22 -17.08 -12.90
CA LYS A 141 -5.00 -17.42 -14.11
C LYS A 141 -4.91 -16.33 -15.19
N THR A 142 -4.67 -15.07 -14.80
CA THR A 142 -4.49 -13.95 -15.73
C THR A 142 -3.32 -14.17 -16.69
N PHE A 143 -2.21 -14.76 -16.22
CA PHE A 143 -1.04 -15.03 -17.08
C PHE A 143 -1.35 -16.07 -18.17
N LYS A 144 -2.20 -17.05 -17.85
CA LYS A 144 -2.65 -18.08 -18.80
C LYS A 144 -3.54 -17.51 -19.91
N ASN A 145 -4.30 -16.45 -19.63
CA ASN A 145 -5.13 -15.78 -20.64
C ASN A 145 -4.29 -14.83 -21.52
N MET A 146 -3.27 -14.18 -20.94
CA MET A 146 -2.32 -13.31 -21.64
C MET A 146 -1.38 -14.05 -22.60
N THR A 147 -1.30 -15.37 -22.54
CA THR A 147 -0.54 -16.18 -23.52
C THR A 147 -1.43 -16.80 -24.59
N ARG A 148 -2.76 -16.71 -24.45
CA ARG A 148 -3.73 -17.34 -25.35
C ARG A 148 -4.36 -16.39 -26.36
N GLU A 149 -4.44 -15.09 -26.07
CA GLU A 149 -5.03 -14.13 -27.00
C GLU A 149 -3.99 -13.62 -28.02
N PRO A 150 -4.28 -13.68 -29.33
CA PRO A 150 -3.45 -13.05 -30.36
C PRO A 150 -3.36 -11.53 -30.12
N ILE A 151 -2.19 -10.94 -30.38
CA ILE A 151 -1.94 -9.51 -30.16
C ILE A 151 -2.97 -8.62 -30.88
N GLY A 152 -3.45 -9.05 -32.06
CA GLY A 152 -4.45 -8.31 -32.84
C GLY A 152 -5.83 -8.17 -32.16
N GLU A 153 -6.29 -9.18 -31.43
CA GLU A 153 -7.58 -9.09 -30.72
C GLU A 153 -7.53 -8.14 -29.52
N ARG A 154 -6.35 -7.96 -28.93
CA ARG A 154 -6.14 -7.00 -27.82
C ARG A 154 -6.29 -5.58 -28.31
N PHE A 155 -5.59 -5.23 -29.39
CA PHE A 155 -5.69 -3.90 -30.00
C PHE A 155 -7.13 -3.55 -30.34
N ARG A 156 -7.86 -4.48 -30.96
CA ARG A 156 -9.26 -4.27 -31.32
C ARG A 156 -10.15 -3.96 -30.12
N ARG A 157 -9.90 -4.61 -28.98
CA ARG A 157 -10.67 -4.40 -27.75
C ARG A 157 -10.40 -3.04 -27.09
N TYR A 158 -9.16 -2.56 -27.14
CA TYR A 158 -8.82 -1.23 -26.62
C TYR A 158 -9.47 -0.14 -27.48
N VAL A 159 -9.32 -0.22 -28.81
CA VAL A 159 -9.90 0.79 -29.73
C VAL A 159 -11.43 0.85 -29.62
N ILE A 160 -12.13 -0.31 -29.61
CA ILE A 160 -13.60 -0.33 -29.55
C ILE A 160 -14.14 0.15 -28.18
N ASN A 161 -13.42 -0.11 -27.09
CA ASN A 161 -13.87 0.36 -25.77
C ASN A 161 -13.59 1.85 -25.56
N GLU A 162 -12.50 2.37 -26.13
CA GLU A 162 -12.17 3.80 -26.11
C GLU A 162 -13.24 4.63 -26.84
N GLU A 163 -13.68 4.18 -28.02
CA GLU A 163 -14.79 4.81 -28.76
C GLU A 163 -16.12 4.83 -27.98
N ARG A 164 -16.37 3.83 -27.12
CA ARG A 164 -17.62 3.70 -26.35
C ARG A 164 -17.64 4.56 -25.08
N ASP A 165 -16.47 4.85 -24.53
CA ASP A 165 -16.30 5.71 -23.36
C ASP A 165 -16.31 7.20 -23.74
N GLU A 166 -16.07 7.55 -25.01
CA GLU A 166 -16.20 8.91 -25.54
C GLU A 166 -17.65 9.29 -25.90
N GLU A 167 -18.53 8.31 -26.12
CA GLU A 167 -19.93 8.53 -26.53
C GLU A 167 -20.93 8.65 -25.35
N ASN A 168 -20.49 8.49 -24.09
CA ASN A 168 -21.31 8.61 -22.86
C ASN A 168 -20.82 9.72 -21.91
#